data_AF-A0A9D8WZM9-F1
#
_entry.id   AF-A0A9D8WZM9-F1
#
_cell.length_a   1.000
_cell.length_b   1.000
_cell.length_c   1.000
_cell.angle_alpha   90.00
_cell.angle_beta   90.00
_cell.angle_gamma   90.00
#
_symmetry.space_group_name_H-M   'P 1'
#
loop_
_entity.id
_entity.type
_entity.pdbx_description
1 polymer ?
#
loop_
_entity_poly.entity_id
_entity_poly.type
_entity_poly.pdbx_seq_one_letter_code
_entity_poly.pdbx_strand_id
1 'polypeptide(L)'
;IKNITEAYPEMLVGAGTVLTCEQVDAAIAAGSKFLVSPGLNPKVTAYALSKGIPMLPGCSNPSDVEAALELGLSTVKFFPAEAAGGLKMLKAMAAPYGQLTFMPTGGISADNLLEYLKFGKIIACGGSFMVKDDLVKEKKWDEITALTRNAVKTMLGLEFIHMGINNENAEEAERGAKLFELMFGMPLRQTSKSIFAGDAFEFMTGKGPGKCGHIAIRTNFVDRAMAYFKRMGFEFDESSITYDEKSGKPKFAYFKDEICGFAIHLLQK
;
A
#
# COMPACT_ATOMS: atom_id res chain seq x y z
N ILE A 1 18.09 4.80 17.12
CA ILE A 1 16.69 5.12 17.44
C ILE A 1 16.61 6.56 17.94
N LYS A 2 17.13 6.87 19.14
CA LYS A 2 17.14 8.23 19.74
C LYS A 2 17.45 9.36 18.75
N ASN A 3 18.59 9.31 18.08
CA ASN A 3 18.98 10.35 17.12
C ASN A 3 17.96 10.55 15.98
N ILE A 4 17.33 9.46 15.50
CA ILE A 4 16.35 9.53 14.40
C ILE A 4 15.04 10.11 14.92
N THR A 5 14.58 9.67 16.09
CA THR A 5 13.32 10.14 16.68
C THR A 5 13.40 11.60 17.13
N GLU A 6 14.59 12.08 17.48
CA GLU A 6 14.84 13.49 17.80
C GLU A 6 14.92 14.36 16.52
N ALA A 7 15.60 13.87 15.47
CA ALA A 7 15.76 14.62 14.22
C ALA A 7 14.51 14.59 13.33
N TYR A 8 13.71 13.52 13.38
CA TYR A 8 12.55 13.26 12.52
C TYR A 8 11.37 12.74 13.37
N PRO A 9 10.73 13.61 14.17
CA PRO A 9 9.69 13.21 15.12
C PRO A 9 8.45 12.58 14.46
N GLU A 10 8.18 12.89 13.19
CA GLU A 10 7.10 12.33 12.38
C GLU A 10 7.40 10.92 11.84
N MET A 11 8.67 10.47 11.90
CA MET A 11 9.06 9.15 11.43
C MET A 11 8.62 8.06 12.42
N LEU A 12 7.91 7.05 11.91
CA LEU A 12 7.56 5.87 12.69
C LEU A 12 8.79 4.96 12.84
N VAL A 13 9.50 5.08 13.95
CA VAL A 13 10.71 4.30 14.25
C VAL A 13 10.40 3.21 15.28
N GLY A 14 10.84 1.98 15.00
CA GLY A 14 10.73 0.84 15.90
C GLY A 14 12.08 0.20 16.21
N ALA A 15 12.10 -0.71 17.19
CA ALA A 15 13.26 -1.54 17.52
C ALA A 15 13.07 -2.97 17.01
N GLY A 16 14.01 -3.45 16.20
CA GLY A 16 14.05 -4.83 15.73
C GLY A 16 14.96 -5.70 16.60
N THR A 17 14.76 -7.02 16.52
CA THR A 17 15.57 -8.03 17.21
C THR A 17 15.59 -7.84 18.74
N VAL A 18 14.43 -7.52 19.31
CA VAL A 18 14.24 -7.44 20.77
C VAL A 18 14.05 -8.85 21.33
N LEU A 19 14.92 -9.26 22.25
CA LEU A 19 15.00 -10.63 22.80
C LEU A 19 14.88 -10.67 24.33
N THR A 20 14.94 -9.52 25.01
CA THR A 20 14.99 -9.42 26.47
C THR A 20 14.12 -8.27 26.98
N CYS A 21 13.71 -8.33 28.25
CA CYS A 21 12.95 -7.25 28.89
C CYS A 21 13.79 -5.97 29.02
N GLU A 22 15.10 -6.11 29.25
CA GLU A 22 16.04 -5.00 29.33
C GLU A 22 16.13 -4.26 27.97
N GLN A 23 16.08 -4.99 26.86
CA GLN A 23 16.00 -4.39 25.52
C GLN A 23 14.66 -3.71 25.25
N VAL A 24 13.56 -4.17 25.85
CA VAL A 24 12.25 -3.47 25.79
C VAL A 24 12.40 -2.10 26.45
N ASP A 25 12.90 -2.04 27.69
CA ASP A 25 13.08 -0.78 28.41
C ASP A 25 14.06 0.16 27.68
N ALA A 26 15.17 -0.37 27.18
CA ALA A 26 16.14 0.41 26.40
C ALA A 26 15.54 0.97 25.09
N ALA A 27 14.71 0.19 24.40
CA ALA A 27 14.06 0.63 23.17
C ALA A 27 13.04 1.74 23.43
N ILE A 28 12.23 1.62 24.50
CA ILE A 28 11.28 2.65 24.93
C ILE A 28 12.02 3.93 25.29
N ALA A 29 13.06 3.83 26.12
CA ALA A 29 13.87 4.97 26.54
C ALA A 29 14.55 5.68 25.34
N ALA A 30 14.86 4.93 24.28
CA ALA A 30 15.41 5.47 23.05
C ALA A 30 14.36 6.09 22.10
N GLY A 31 13.07 6.06 22.44
CA GLY A 31 11.99 6.67 21.66
C GLY A 31 11.27 5.73 20.68
N SER A 32 11.49 4.41 20.77
CA SER A 32 10.84 3.43 19.89
C SER A 32 9.31 3.47 20.02
N LYS A 33 8.60 3.40 18.90
CA LYS A 33 7.12 3.41 18.85
C LYS A 33 6.50 2.02 18.76
N PHE A 34 7.28 1.02 18.35
CA PHE A 34 6.86 -0.38 18.28
C PHE A 34 8.09 -1.29 18.35
N LEU A 35 7.88 -2.56 18.69
CA LEU A 35 8.95 -3.56 18.82
C LEU A 35 8.72 -4.74 17.87
N VAL A 36 9.82 -5.36 17.45
CA VAL A 36 9.80 -6.56 16.62
C VAL A 36 10.85 -7.54 17.14
N SER A 37 10.48 -8.82 17.23
CA SER A 37 11.41 -9.92 17.54
C SER A 37 11.43 -10.96 16.40
N PRO A 38 12.49 -11.77 16.27
CA PRO A 38 12.53 -12.84 15.28
C PRO A 38 11.61 -14.02 15.64
N GLY A 39 11.31 -14.21 16.92
CA GLY A 39 10.40 -15.26 17.41
C GLY A 39 9.53 -14.77 18.57
N LEU A 40 8.54 -15.56 18.95
CA LEU A 40 7.66 -15.25 20.08
C LEU A 40 8.25 -15.79 21.38
N ASN A 41 8.61 -14.90 22.29
CA ASN A 41 8.91 -15.23 23.68
C ASN A 41 7.79 -14.67 24.57
N PRO A 42 6.94 -15.51 25.18
CA PRO A 42 5.77 -15.04 25.92
C PRO A 42 6.12 -14.05 27.03
N LYS A 43 7.24 -14.26 27.73
CA LYS A 43 7.70 -13.36 28.81
C LYS A 43 8.03 -11.97 28.27
N VAL A 44 8.79 -11.90 27.17
CA VAL A 44 9.22 -10.61 26.59
C VAL A 44 8.04 -9.89 25.94
N THR A 45 7.19 -10.62 25.22
CA THR A 45 5.98 -10.07 24.58
C THR A 45 5.01 -9.52 25.63
N ALA A 46 4.68 -10.30 26.67
CA ALA A 46 3.81 -9.84 27.75
C ALA A 46 4.39 -8.61 28.46
N TYR A 47 5.71 -8.59 28.70
CA TYR A 47 6.37 -7.43 29.30
C TYR A 47 6.23 -6.18 28.43
N ALA A 48 6.51 -6.27 27.12
CA ALA A 48 6.33 -5.17 26.19
C ALA A 48 4.89 -4.64 26.18
N LEU A 49 3.91 -5.54 26.10
CA LEU A 49 2.49 -5.17 26.15
C LEU A 49 2.12 -4.49 27.48
N SER A 50 2.66 -4.96 28.62
CA SER A 50 2.44 -4.34 29.94
C SER A 50 2.99 -2.92 30.02
N LYS A 51 4.01 -2.59 29.21
CA LYS A 51 4.59 -1.24 29.08
C LYS A 51 3.82 -0.35 28.11
N GLY A 52 2.76 -0.85 27.50
CA GLY A 52 1.93 -0.14 26.54
C GLY A 52 2.59 0.07 25.18
N ILE A 53 3.68 -0.64 24.86
CA ILE A 53 4.33 -0.56 23.55
C ILE A 53 3.86 -1.73 22.65
N PRO A 54 3.38 -1.46 21.42
CA PRO A 54 3.04 -2.50 20.47
C PRO A 54 4.24 -3.39 20.14
N MET A 55 4.02 -4.70 20.07
CA MET A 55 5.06 -5.68 19.70
C MET A 55 4.53 -6.64 18.64
N LEU A 56 5.32 -6.86 17.59
CA LEU A 56 5.06 -7.84 16.53
C LEU A 56 6.09 -8.98 16.65
N PRO A 57 5.83 -10.01 17.47
CA PRO A 57 6.72 -11.16 17.57
C PRO A 57 6.68 -12.01 16.30
N GLY A 58 7.79 -12.69 16.02
CA GLY A 58 7.87 -13.64 14.91
C GLY A 58 7.14 -14.95 15.21
N CYS A 59 6.31 -15.37 14.27
CA CYS A 59 5.63 -16.66 14.25
C CYS A 59 5.94 -17.36 12.93
N SER A 60 6.16 -18.67 12.94
CA SER A 60 6.37 -19.47 11.72
C SER A 60 5.44 -20.68 11.62
N ASN A 61 4.64 -20.95 12.67
CA ASN A 61 3.76 -22.10 12.75
C ASN A 61 2.46 -21.79 13.53
N PRO A 62 1.44 -22.68 13.47
CA PRO A 62 0.17 -22.52 14.20
C PRO A 62 0.31 -22.36 15.72
N SER A 63 1.20 -23.10 16.38
CA SER A 63 1.39 -23.00 17.83
C SER A 63 1.94 -21.63 18.26
N ASP A 64 2.84 -21.04 17.46
CA ASP A 64 3.30 -19.67 17.71
C ASP A 64 2.15 -18.67 17.59
N VAL A 65 1.26 -18.88 16.60
CA VAL A 65 0.10 -18.02 16.36
C VAL A 65 -0.89 -18.11 17.52
N GLU A 66 -1.18 -19.31 18.01
CA GLU A 66 -2.05 -19.50 19.17
C GLU A 66 -1.47 -18.85 20.43
N ALA A 67 -0.16 -18.97 20.65
CA ALA A 67 0.52 -18.26 21.74
C ALA A 67 0.43 -16.73 21.59
N ALA A 68 0.46 -16.19 20.36
CA ALA A 68 0.27 -14.77 20.11
C ALA A 68 -1.16 -14.32 20.41
N LEU A 69 -2.16 -15.11 20.01
CA LEU A 69 -3.57 -14.84 20.25
C LEU A 69 -3.89 -14.84 21.75
N GLU A 70 -3.34 -15.78 22.51
CA GLU A 70 -3.49 -15.83 23.98
C GLU A 70 -2.94 -14.57 24.66
N LEU A 71 -1.89 -13.96 24.08
CA LEU A 71 -1.34 -12.68 24.54
C LEU A 71 -2.14 -11.46 24.04
N GLY A 72 -3.26 -11.67 23.35
CA GLY A 72 -4.13 -10.61 22.83
C GLY A 72 -3.62 -9.92 21.56
N LEU A 73 -2.66 -10.51 20.85
CA LEU A 73 -2.14 -9.94 19.61
C LEU A 73 -3.08 -10.21 18.43
N SER A 74 -3.39 -9.17 17.65
CA SER A 74 -4.13 -9.26 16.38
C SER A 74 -3.24 -9.14 15.14
N THR A 75 -1.94 -8.92 15.34
CA THR A 75 -0.93 -8.78 14.28
C THR A 75 0.39 -9.39 14.74
N VAL A 76 0.98 -10.25 13.90
CA VAL A 76 2.28 -10.87 14.18
C VAL A 76 3.23 -10.73 13.00
N LYS A 77 4.54 -10.88 13.24
CA LYS A 77 5.52 -11.01 12.16
C LYS A 77 5.52 -12.46 11.68
N PHE A 78 5.54 -12.68 10.36
CA PHE A 78 5.79 -14.01 9.79
C PHE A 78 7.27 -14.11 9.40
N PHE A 79 8.05 -14.95 10.09
CA PHE A 79 9.50 -14.99 9.93
C PHE A 79 10.10 -16.36 10.23
N PRO A 80 11.10 -16.82 9.45
CA PRO A 80 11.59 -16.25 8.19
C PRO A 80 10.66 -16.60 7.01
N ALA A 81 10.05 -15.61 6.36
CA ALA A 81 8.88 -15.83 5.49
C ALA A 81 9.10 -16.84 4.35
N GLU A 82 10.11 -16.64 3.49
CA GLU A 82 10.37 -17.57 2.38
C GLU A 82 10.82 -18.95 2.88
N ALA A 83 11.75 -18.99 3.83
CA ALA A 83 12.29 -20.25 4.37
C ALA A 83 11.24 -21.07 5.14
N ALA A 84 10.21 -20.42 5.70
CA ALA A 84 9.08 -21.07 6.37
C ALA A 84 8.00 -21.56 5.39
N GLY A 85 8.24 -21.58 4.08
CA GLY A 85 7.28 -22.06 3.07
C GLY A 85 6.49 -20.95 2.36
N GLY A 86 6.91 -19.70 2.53
CA GLY A 86 6.47 -18.56 1.75
C GLY A 86 4.99 -18.20 1.89
N LEU A 87 4.47 -17.50 0.89
CA LEU A 87 3.07 -17.06 0.85
C LEU A 87 2.09 -18.25 0.87
N LYS A 88 2.46 -19.41 0.32
CA LYS A 88 1.63 -20.62 0.31
C LYS A 88 1.39 -21.13 1.74
N MET A 89 2.45 -21.28 2.52
CA MET A 89 2.32 -21.65 3.94
C MET A 89 1.51 -20.61 4.70
N LEU A 90 1.82 -19.32 4.50
CA LEU A 90 1.13 -18.25 5.22
C LEU A 90 -0.37 -18.21 4.95
N LYS A 91 -0.81 -18.45 3.71
CA LYS A 91 -2.24 -18.57 3.36
C LYS A 91 -2.91 -19.75 4.06
N ALA A 92 -2.25 -20.90 4.10
CA ALA A 92 -2.77 -22.08 4.79
C ALA A 92 -2.86 -21.86 6.31
N MET A 93 -1.82 -21.26 6.90
CA MET A 93 -1.79 -20.93 8.33
C MET A 93 -2.83 -19.87 8.70
N ALA A 94 -3.04 -18.84 7.86
CA ALA A 94 -3.97 -17.76 8.15
C ALA A 94 -5.45 -18.16 8.02
N ALA A 95 -5.77 -19.27 7.35
CA ALA A 95 -7.14 -19.71 7.10
C ALA A 95 -7.96 -19.95 8.40
N PRO A 96 -7.46 -20.69 9.41
CA PRO A 96 -8.17 -20.84 10.69
C PRO A 96 -8.16 -19.57 11.57
N TYR A 97 -7.20 -18.67 11.40
CA TYR A 97 -7.02 -17.48 12.25
C TYR A 97 -7.62 -16.23 11.61
N GLY A 98 -8.94 -16.27 11.43
CA GLY A 98 -9.68 -15.36 10.55
C GLY A 98 -9.54 -13.85 10.79
N GLN A 99 -9.13 -13.38 11.98
CA GLN A 99 -8.92 -11.94 12.23
C GLN A 99 -7.43 -11.55 12.29
N LEU A 100 -6.52 -12.52 12.36
CA LEU A 100 -5.10 -12.26 12.52
C LEU A 100 -4.49 -11.70 11.23
N THR A 101 -3.62 -10.71 11.37
CA THR A 101 -2.85 -10.16 10.25
C THR A 101 -1.35 -10.34 10.45
N PHE A 102 -0.60 -10.22 9.36
CA PHE A 102 0.80 -10.62 9.31
C PHE A 102 1.68 -9.54 8.68
N MET A 103 2.90 -9.47 9.18
CA MET A 103 4.01 -8.74 8.58
C MET A 103 5.13 -9.73 8.18
N PRO A 104 5.10 -10.30 6.97
CA PRO A 104 6.15 -11.20 6.48
C PRO A 104 7.50 -10.48 6.39
N THR A 105 8.56 -11.18 6.78
CA THR A 105 9.95 -10.71 6.69
C THR A 105 10.88 -11.90 6.47
N GLY A 106 11.93 -11.72 5.67
CA GLY A 106 12.92 -12.76 5.35
C GLY A 106 12.67 -13.38 3.99
N GLY A 107 13.55 -13.07 3.03
CA GLY A 107 13.41 -13.48 1.63
C GLY A 107 12.45 -12.61 0.80
N ILE A 108 11.90 -11.53 1.37
CA ILE A 108 11.13 -10.55 0.60
C ILE A 108 12.09 -9.68 -0.23
N SER A 109 11.79 -9.52 -1.51
CA SER A 109 12.51 -8.70 -2.49
C SER A 109 11.52 -7.83 -3.29
N ALA A 110 12.04 -7.02 -4.23
CA ALA A 110 11.19 -6.28 -5.15
C ALA A 110 10.30 -7.20 -6.02
N ASP A 111 10.74 -8.44 -6.27
CA ASP A 111 10.10 -9.37 -7.21
C ASP A 111 8.86 -10.02 -6.61
N ASN A 112 8.90 -10.39 -5.32
CA ASN A 112 7.80 -11.06 -4.63
C ASN A 112 6.97 -10.14 -3.72
N LEU A 113 7.41 -8.89 -3.49
CA LEU A 113 6.73 -7.93 -2.62
C LEU A 113 5.22 -7.81 -2.93
N LEU A 114 4.89 -7.61 -4.21
CA LEU A 114 3.50 -7.37 -4.60
C LEU A 114 2.62 -8.62 -4.40
N GLU A 115 3.18 -9.81 -4.58
CA GLU A 115 2.46 -11.07 -4.37
C GLU A 115 2.01 -11.22 -2.92
N TYR A 116 2.90 -10.92 -1.98
CA TYR A 116 2.57 -10.88 -0.55
C TYR A 116 1.54 -9.81 -0.24
N LEU A 117 1.77 -8.57 -0.70
CA LEU A 117 0.89 -7.44 -0.38
C LEU A 117 -0.53 -7.62 -0.91
N LYS A 118 -0.74 -8.38 -1.98
CA LYS A 118 -2.06 -8.72 -2.52
C LYS A 118 -2.86 -9.67 -1.61
N PHE A 119 -2.22 -10.37 -0.69
CA PHE A 119 -2.94 -11.17 0.29
C PHE A 119 -3.50 -10.27 1.38
N GLY A 120 -4.84 -10.17 1.48
CA GLY A 120 -5.53 -9.23 2.38
C GLY A 120 -5.24 -9.38 3.89
N LYS A 121 -4.50 -10.41 4.30
CA LYS A 121 -3.99 -10.58 5.67
C LYS A 121 -2.63 -9.91 5.91
N ILE A 122 -2.02 -9.31 4.89
CA ILE A 122 -0.70 -8.68 4.97
C ILE A 122 -0.82 -7.18 5.16
N ILE A 123 -0.37 -6.68 6.31
CA ILE A 123 -0.39 -5.24 6.62
C ILE A 123 0.80 -4.50 5.99
N ALA A 124 1.96 -5.14 5.96
CA ALA A 124 3.23 -4.62 5.46
C ALA A 124 4.20 -5.78 5.20
N CYS A 125 5.27 -5.54 4.44
CA CYS A 125 6.37 -6.49 4.29
C CYS A 125 7.67 -5.85 4.80
N GLY A 126 8.50 -6.63 5.47
CA GLY A 126 9.85 -6.23 5.89
C GLY A 126 10.92 -6.81 4.96
N GLY A 127 11.90 -6.00 4.58
CA GLY A 127 13.03 -6.45 3.75
C GLY A 127 14.20 -5.46 3.78
N SER A 128 15.42 -5.99 3.64
CA SER A 128 16.66 -5.20 3.61
C SER A 128 17.11 -4.84 2.19
N PHE A 129 16.40 -5.29 1.15
CA PHE A 129 16.81 -5.11 -0.25
C PHE A 129 16.92 -3.65 -0.70
N MET A 130 16.30 -2.69 0.02
CA MET A 130 16.38 -1.26 -0.23
C MET A 130 17.56 -0.58 0.47
N VAL A 131 18.04 -1.14 1.57
CA VAL A 131 19.03 -0.54 2.48
C VAL A 131 20.07 -1.60 2.82
N LYS A 132 20.84 -2.00 1.81
CA LYS A 132 21.89 -3.01 1.98
C LYS A 132 23.10 -2.43 2.72
N ASP A 133 23.77 -3.27 3.51
CA ASP A 133 24.88 -2.87 4.37
C ASP A 133 26.06 -2.25 3.61
N ASP A 134 26.36 -2.76 2.41
CA ASP A 134 27.39 -2.23 1.52
C ASP A 134 27.06 -0.80 1.07
N LEU A 135 25.82 -0.54 0.63
CA LEU A 135 25.38 0.79 0.22
C LEU A 135 25.47 1.81 1.36
N VAL A 136 25.14 1.40 2.58
CA VAL A 136 25.25 2.27 3.78
C VAL A 136 26.71 2.57 4.10
N LYS A 137 27.58 1.55 4.08
CA LYS A 137 29.04 1.71 4.34
C LYS A 137 29.70 2.62 3.30
N GLU A 138 29.28 2.49 2.05
CA GLU A 138 29.76 3.29 0.92
C GLU A 138 29.04 4.64 0.79
N LYS A 139 28.08 4.96 1.67
CA LYS A 139 27.29 6.20 1.68
C LYS A 139 26.57 6.47 0.35
N LYS A 140 26.12 5.41 -0.34
CA LYS A 140 25.36 5.46 -1.60
C LYS A 140 23.89 5.83 -1.38
N TRP A 141 23.66 7.04 -0.85
CA TRP A 141 22.32 7.50 -0.46
C TRP A 141 21.36 7.65 -1.64
N ASP A 142 21.86 8.05 -2.80
CA ASP A 142 21.05 8.15 -4.03
C ASP A 142 20.55 6.79 -4.49
N GLU A 143 21.39 5.76 -4.37
CA GLU A 143 21.02 4.38 -4.72
C GLU A 143 19.98 3.83 -3.74
N ILE A 144 20.17 4.03 -2.43
CA ILE A 144 19.18 3.67 -1.41
C ILE A 144 17.84 4.38 -1.66
N THR A 145 17.89 5.66 -2.04
CA THR A 145 16.70 6.45 -2.39
C THR A 145 16.00 5.87 -3.61
N ALA A 146 16.76 5.53 -4.66
CA ALA A 146 16.22 4.93 -5.88
C ALA A 146 15.57 3.56 -5.62
N LEU A 147 16.22 2.69 -4.85
CA LEU A 147 15.68 1.38 -4.47
C LEU A 147 14.42 1.50 -3.63
N THR A 148 14.40 2.42 -2.66
CA THR A 148 13.22 2.69 -1.83
C THR A 148 12.06 3.23 -2.67
N ARG A 149 12.31 4.17 -3.58
CA ARG A 149 11.31 4.67 -4.53
C ARG A 149 10.78 3.56 -5.43
N ASN A 150 11.65 2.66 -5.88
CA ASN A 150 11.23 1.53 -6.72
C ASN A 150 10.29 0.58 -5.95
N ALA A 151 10.59 0.27 -4.68
CA ALA A 151 9.72 -0.55 -3.84
C ALA A 151 8.32 0.09 -3.66
N VAL A 152 8.27 1.40 -3.43
CA VAL A 152 7.01 2.16 -3.36
C VAL A 152 6.29 2.16 -4.72
N LYS A 153 7.00 2.39 -5.82
CA LYS A 153 6.43 2.34 -7.18
C LYS A 153 5.82 0.98 -7.50
N THR A 154 6.51 -0.11 -7.16
CA THR A 154 6.00 -1.49 -7.32
C THR A 154 4.74 -1.71 -6.48
N MET A 155 4.73 -1.23 -5.23
CA MET A 155 3.57 -1.33 -4.36
C MET A 155 2.38 -0.56 -4.92
N LEU A 156 2.57 0.70 -5.36
CA LEU A 156 1.50 1.53 -5.92
C LEU A 156 1.02 0.98 -7.27
N GLY A 157 1.93 0.64 -8.18
CA GLY A 157 1.60 0.16 -9.52
C GLY A 157 0.69 1.12 -10.29
N LEU A 158 1.00 2.42 -10.22
CA LEU A 158 0.22 3.48 -10.89
C LEU A 158 0.30 3.32 -12.41
N GLU A 159 -0.85 3.27 -13.07
CA GLU A 159 -0.96 3.10 -14.51
C GLU A 159 -2.08 3.98 -15.06
N PHE A 160 -1.80 4.72 -16.15
CA PHE A 160 -2.84 5.42 -16.89
C PHE A 160 -3.81 4.40 -17.51
N ILE A 161 -5.11 4.70 -17.44
CA ILE A 161 -6.15 3.89 -18.06
C ILE A 161 -6.82 4.65 -19.18
N HIS A 162 -7.43 5.77 -18.85
CA HIS A 162 -8.18 6.53 -19.84
C HIS A 162 -8.23 8.01 -19.49
N MET A 163 -8.55 8.81 -20.50
CA MET A 163 -8.84 10.22 -20.40
C MET A 163 -10.29 10.45 -20.80
N GLY A 164 -11.07 10.95 -19.85
CA GLY A 164 -12.38 11.54 -20.07
C GLY A 164 -12.24 12.94 -20.66
N ILE A 165 -12.96 13.19 -21.74
CA ILE A 165 -13.02 14.47 -22.45
C ILE A 165 -14.44 14.98 -22.30
N ASN A 166 -14.60 16.10 -21.59
CA ASN A 166 -15.89 16.75 -21.44
C ASN A 166 -16.29 17.43 -22.76
N ASN A 167 -17.54 17.21 -23.18
CA ASN A 167 -18.14 17.87 -24.34
C ASN A 167 -19.37 18.65 -23.89
N GLU A 168 -19.82 19.61 -24.70
CA GLU A 168 -21.00 20.43 -24.38
C GLU A 168 -22.28 19.59 -24.37
N ASN A 169 -22.35 18.59 -25.25
CA ASN A 169 -23.51 17.73 -25.43
C ASN A 169 -23.15 16.38 -26.09
N ALA A 170 -24.14 15.50 -26.20
CA ALA A 170 -23.98 14.16 -26.75
C ALA A 170 -23.58 14.15 -28.24
N GLU A 171 -24.04 15.12 -29.05
CA GLU A 171 -23.73 15.19 -30.48
C GLU A 171 -22.25 15.49 -30.71
N GLU A 172 -21.68 16.41 -29.93
CA GLU A 172 -20.25 16.73 -29.97
C GLU A 172 -19.40 15.54 -29.53
N ALA A 173 -19.79 14.85 -28.46
CA ALA A 173 -19.13 13.64 -27.99
C ALA A 173 -19.11 12.54 -29.07
N GLU A 174 -20.25 12.31 -29.73
CA GLU A 174 -20.37 11.34 -30.83
C GLU A 174 -19.50 11.72 -32.02
N ARG A 175 -19.47 13.02 -32.38
CA ARG A 175 -18.61 13.53 -33.46
C ARG A 175 -17.13 13.28 -33.15
N GLY A 176 -16.70 13.60 -31.93
CA GLY A 176 -15.33 13.36 -31.47
C GLY A 176 -14.94 11.88 -31.52
N ALA A 177 -15.81 11.01 -30.99
CA ALA A 177 -15.59 9.56 -31.01
C ALA A 177 -15.49 9.01 -32.45
N LYS A 178 -16.42 9.38 -33.33
CA LYS A 178 -16.41 8.96 -34.75
C LYS A 178 -15.17 9.43 -35.51
N LEU A 179 -14.63 10.61 -35.17
CA LEU A 179 -13.35 11.05 -35.75
C LEU A 179 -12.19 10.14 -35.33
N PHE A 180 -12.16 9.69 -34.08
CA PHE A 180 -11.14 8.74 -33.62
C PHE A 180 -11.27 7.36 -34.28
N GLU A 181 -12.51 6.88 -34.46
CA GLU A 181 -12.77 5.66 -35.24
C GLU A 181 -12.27 5.82 -36.69
N LEU A 182 -12.62 6.92 -37.35
CA LEU A 182 -12.24 7.17 -38.75
C LEU A 182 -10.72 7.35 -38.93
N MET A 183 -10.07 8.13 -38.06
CA MET A 183 -8.66 8.48 -38.20
C MET A 183 -7.73 7.38 -37.73
N PHE A 184 -8.09 6.65 -36.66
CA PHE A 184 -7.20 5.71 -35.98
C PHE A 184 -7.74 4.27 -35.93
N GLY A 185 -8.93 4.01 -36.48
CA GLY A 185 -9.53 2.68 -36.48
C GLY A 185 -9.94 2.19 -35.09
N MET A 186 -10.14 3.10 -34.13
CA MET A 186 -10.49 2.75 -32.76
C MET A 186 -11.96 2.33 -32.66
N PRO A 187 -12.27 1.12 -32.16
CA PRO A 187 -13.66 0.66 -32.05
C PRO A 187 -14.41 1.51 -31.02
N LEU A 188 -15.66 1.86 -31.33
CA LEU A 188 -16.51 2.65 -30.45
C LEU A 188 -17.33 1.78 -29.51
N ARG A 189 -17.39 2.18 -28.24
CA ARG A 189 -18.24 1.56 -27.22
C ARG A 189 -19.04 2.63 -26.48
N GLN A 190 -20.35 2.64 -26.69
CA GLN A 190 -21.25 3.56 -26.01
C GLN A 190 -21.59 3.06 -24.59
N THR A 191 -21.63 4.00 -23.64
CA THR A 191 -22.13 3.80 -22.28
C THR A 191 -23.35 4.71 -22.04
N SER A 192 -23.91 4.70 -20.84
CA SER A 192 -25.00 5.60 -20.48
C SER A 192 -24.59 7.07 -20.37
N LYS A 193 -23.29 7.37 -20.22
CA LYS A 193 -22.77 8.73 -19.96
C LYS A 193 -21.65 9.17 -20.91
N SER A 194 -21.18 8.28 -21.77
CA SER A 194 -20.00 8.53 -22.60
C SER A 194 -19.94 7.60 -23.80
N ILE A 195 -19.04 7.91 -24.73
CA ILE A 195 -18.66 7.05 -25.84
C ILE A 195 -17.16 6.84 -25.76
N PHE A 196 -16.73 5.60 -25.60
CA PHE A 196 -15.31 5.25 -25.63
C PHE A 196 -14.83 5.04 -27.07
N ALA A 197 -13.65 5.56 -27.40
CA ALA A 197 -12.88 5.14 -28.56
C ALA A 197 -11.69 4.28 -28.08
N GLY A 198 -11.75 2.98 -28.36
CA GLY A 198 -10.90 1.99 -27.69
C GLY A 198 -11.13 1.98 -26.18
N ASP A 199 -10.07 1.81 -25.40
CA ASP A 199 -10.13 1.85 -23.93
C ASP A 199 -9.57 3.14 -23.32
N ALA A 200 -8.90 3.98 -24.13
CA ALA A 200 -8.10 5.10 -23.64
C ALA A 200 -8.79 6.47 -23.70
N PHE A 201 -9.76 6.66 -24.60
CA PHE A 201 -10.43 7.95 -24.78
C PHE A 201 -11.92 7.80 -24.51
N GLU A 202 -12.43 8.54 -23.53
CA GLU A 202 -13.83 8.55 -23.12
C GLU A 202 -14.45 9.92 -23.44
N PHE A 203 -15.29 9.99 -24.47
CA PHE A 203 -16.01 11.21 -24.83
C PHE A 203 -17.28 11.32 -24.00
N MET A 204 -17.29 12.21 -23.00
CA MET A 204 -18.42 12.41 -22.10
C MET A 204 -19.55 13.14 -22.83
N THR A 205 -20.79 12.67 -22.68
CA THR A 205 -21.97 13.27 -23.35
C THR A 205 -22.44 14.59 -22.71
N GLY A 206 -21.75 15.04 -21.67
CA GLY A 206 -21.94 16.32 -20.99
C GLY A 206 -20.76 16.63 -20.07
N LYS A 207 -20.90 17.66 -19.22
CA LYS A 207 -19.86 18.07 -18.27
C LYS A 207 -19.77 17.10 -17.08
N GLY A 208 -18.76 16.24 -17.10
CA GLY A 208 -18.33 15.43 -15.95
C GLY A 208 -17.35 16.20 -15.03
N PRO A 209 -16.68 15.50 -14.10
CA PRO A 209 -15.64 16.09 -13.26
C PRO A 209 -14.52 16.75 -14.07
N GLY A 210 -13.97 17.85 -13.55
CA GLY A 210 -12.91 18.61 -14.20
C GLY A 210 -13.40 19.59 -15.28
N LYS A 211 -12.68 20.68 -15.51
CA LYS A 211 -13.00 21.63 -16.59
C LYS A 211 -12.92 20.98 -17.99
N CYS A 212 -11.88 20.19 -18.24
CA CYS A 212 -11.58 19.53 -19.51
C CYS A 212 -12.08 18.07 -19.53
N GLY A 213 -12.42 17.52 -18.37
CA GLY A 213 -12.74 16.11 -18.15
C GLY A 213 -11.84 15.51 -17.08
N HIS A 214 -11.59 14.20 -17.15
CA HIS A 214 -10.86 13.48 -16.10
C HIS A 214 -9.74 12.58 -16.64
N ILE A 215 -8.78 12.25 -15.78
CA ILE A 215 -7.75 11.26 -16.05
C ILE A 215 -7.84 10.15 -15.01
N ALA A 216 -8.00 8.92 -15.50
CA ALA A 216 -8.08 7.72 -14.69
C ALA A 216 -6.70 7.08 -14.51
N ILE A 217 -6.24 6.98 -13.27
CA ILE A 217 -5.02 6.25 -12.90
C ILE A 217 -5.43 5.04 -12.06
N ARG A 218 -5.13 3.82 -12.52
CA ARG A 218 -5.31 2.63 -11.69
C ARG A 218 -4.11 2.40 -10.77
N THR A 219 -4.36 1.77 -9.63
CA THR A 219 -3.36 1.44 -8.61
C THR A 219 -3.63 0.05 -8.02
N ASN A 220 -2.59 -0.62 -7.53
CA ASN A 220 -2.75 -1.91 -6.86
C ASN A 220 -3.52 -1.79 -5.53
N PHE A 221 -3.44 -0.64 -4.86
CA PHE A 221 -4.04 -0.40 -3.55
C PHE A 221 -4.43 1.07 -3.42
N VAL A 222 -5.73 1.38 -3.54
CA VAL A 222 -6.21 2.78 -3.45
C VAL A 222 -5.98 3.36 -2.05
N ASP A 223 -6.24 2.60 -0.99
CA ASP A 223 -5.99 3.01 0.41
C ASP A 223 -4.53 3.45 0.62
N ARG A 224 -3.57 2.66 0.13
CA ARG A 224 -2.14 2.96 0.26
C ARG A 224 -1.70 4.10 -0.65
N ALA A 225 -2.25 4.18 -1.86
CA ALA A 225 -1.97 5.29 -2.77
C ALA A 225 -2.47 6.62 -2.19
N MET A 226 -3.68 6.66 -1.65
CA MET A 226 -4.19 7.83 -0.95
C MET A 226 -3.30 8.23 0.22
N ALA A 227 -2.89 7.29 1.07
CA ALA A 227 -1.98 7.57 2.18
C ALA A 227 -0.61 8.12 1.70
N TYR A 228 -0.09 7.58 0.60
CA TYR A 228 1.16 8.06 -0.01
C TYR A 228 1.03 9.50 -0.51
N PHE A 229 -0.02 9.82 -1.29
CA PHE A 229 -0.23 11.15 -1.82
C PHE A 229 -0.60 12.19 -0.75
N LYS A 230 -1.37 11.80 0.28
CA LYS A 230 -1.65 12.66 1.45
C LYS A 230 -0.35 13.09 2.17
N ARG A 231 0.64 12.20 2.26
CA ARG A 231 1.98 12.55 2.80
C ARG A 231 2.78 13.50 1.91
N MET A 232 2.46 13.57 0.63
CA MET A 232 3.03 14.53 -0.31
C MET A 232 2.26 15.87 -0.33
N GLY A 233 1.20 16.00 0.46
CA GLY A 233 0.39 17.22 0.54
C GLY A 233 -0.82 17.25 -0.39
N PHE A 234 -1.13 16.17 -1.10
CA PHE A 234 -2.35 16.11 -1.92
C PHE A 234 -3.59 15.77 -1.08
N GLU A 235 -4.71 16.39 -1.41
CA GLU A 235 -6.01 16.12 -0.81
C GLU A 235 -6.91 15.32 -1.76
N PHE A 236 -7.89 14.61 -1.19
CA PHE A 236 -8.90 13.86 -1.94
C PHE A 236 -10.28 14.44 -1.65
N ASP A 237 -11.17 14.41 -2.64
CA ASP A 237 -12.58 14.71 -2.43
C ASP A 237 -13.23 13.53 -1.70
N GLU A 238 -13.44 13.69 -0.39
CA GLU A 238 -13.99 12.65 0.48
C GLU A 238 -15.41 12.22 0.06
N SER A 239 -16.18 13.09 -0.63
CA SER A 239 -17.52 12.74 -1.14
C SER A 239 -17.48 11.81 -2.36
N SER A 240 -16.34 11.75 -3.05
CA SER A 240 -16.15 10.92 -4.24
C SER A 240 -15.72 9.48 -3.92
N ILE A 241 -15.30 9.21 -2.69
CA ILE A 241 -14.69 7.93 -2.34
C ILE A 241 -15.76 6.84 -2.37
N THR A 242 -15.49 5.79 -3.13
CA THR A 242 -16.31 4.57 -3.06
C THR A 242 -15.51 3.42 -2.49
N TYR A 243 -16.22 2.49 -1.85
CA TYR A 243 -15.61 1.39 -1.11
C TYR A 243 -15.96 0.05 -1.74
N ASP A 244 -15.05 -0.91 -1.60
CA ASP A 244 -15.31 -2.31 -1.87
C ASP A 244 -16.14 -2.91 -0.73
N GLU A 245 -17.26 -3.55 -1.07
CA GLU A 245 -18.23 -4.04 -0.09
C GLU A 245 -17.68 -5.17 0.80
N LYS A 246 -16.74 -5.97 0.27
CA LYS A 246 -16.18 -7.12 0.98
C LYS A 246 -15.08 -6.72 1.96
N SER A 247 -14.18 -5.87 1.51
CA SER A 247 -13.00 -5.46 2.30
C SER A 247 -13.22 -4.18 3.10
N GLY A 248 -14.24 -3.38 2.77
CA GLY A 248 -14.45 -2.05 3.35
C GLY A 248 -13.39 -1.03 2.96
N LYS A 249 -12.49 -1.36 2.03
CA LYS A 249 -11.41 -0.48 1.60
C LYS A 249 -11.86 0.44 0.47
N PRO A 250 -11.30 1.66 0.37
CA PRO A 250 -11.47 2.51 -0.81
C PRO A 250 -11.11 1.75 -2.08
N LYS A 251 -11.97 1.86 -3.10
CA LYS A 251 -11.72 1.33 -4.45
C LYS A 251 -11.66 2.41 -5.53
N PHE A 252 -12.02 3.64 -5.17
CA PHE A 252 -12.04 4.80 -6.07
C PHE A 252 -11.94 6.07 -5.25
N ALA A 253 -11.22 7.08 -5.75
CA ALA A 253 -11.23 8.44 -5.16
C ALA A 253 -10.74 9.49 -6.17
N TYR A 254 -11.42 10.63 -6.27
CA TYR A 254 -10.88 11.82 -6.94
C TYR A 254 -9.93 12.58 -6.03
N PHE A 255 -8.85 13.11 -6.60
CA PHE A 255 -8.09 14.20 -6.00
C PHE A 255 -8.96 15.45 -5.92
N LYS A 256 -8.74 16.28 -4.90
CA LYS A 256 -9.52 17.51 -4.70
C LYS A 256 -9.17 18.59 -5.74
N ASP A 257 -7.90 18.69 -6.10
CA ASP A 257 -7.41 19.67 -7.07
C ASP A 257 -7.40 19.10 -8.50
N GLU A 258 -7.67 19.97 -9.46
CA GLU A 258 -7.51 19.68 -10.89
C GLU A 258 -6.06 19.91 -11.34
N ILE A 259 -5.57 19.09 -12.27
CA ILE A 259 -4.28 19.30 -12.93
C ILE A 259 -4.55 19.73 -14.36
N CYS A 260 -4.17 20.96 -14.72
CA CYS A 260 -4.37 21.52 -16.06
C CYS A 260 -5.84 21.45 -16.55
N GLY A 261 -6.80 21.58 -15.62
CA GLY A 261 -8.23 21.49 -15.91
C GLY A 261 -8.78 20.07 -15.94
N PHE A 262 -7.98 19.04 -15.67
CA PHE A 262 -8.46 17.66 -15.55
C PHE A 262 -8.62 17.26 -14.09
N ALA A 263 -9.77 16.69 -13.75
CA ALA A 263 -9.93 15.97 -12.50
C ALA A 263 -9.14 14.66 -12.57
N ILE A 264 -8.38 14.33 -11.54
CA ILE A 264 -7.61 13.08 -11.50
C ILE A 264 -8.27 12.14 -10.51
N HIS A 265 -8.44 10.87 -10.86
CA HIS A 265 -8.92 9.87 -9.91
C HIS A 265 -8.06 8.62 -9.89
N LEU A 266 -8.05 8.00 -8.72
CA LEU A 266 -7.49 6.68 -8.49
C LEU A 266 -8.60 5.63 -8.64
N LEU A 267 -8.26 4.51 -9.28
CA LEU A 267 -9.11 3.33 -9.41
C LEU A 267 -8.36 2.08 -8.96
N GLN A 268 -9.04 1.22 -8.20
CA GLN A 268 -8.51 -0.07 -7.79
C GLN A 268 -8.36 -1.02 -8.98
N LYS A 269 -7.19 -1.66 -9.10
CA LYS A 269 -6.96 -2.79 -10.01
C LYS A 269 -7.77 -4.01 -9.63
#